data_AF-K2DDM7-F1
#
_entry.id   AF-K2DDM7-F1
#
_cell.length_a   1.000
_cell.length_b   1.000
_cell.length_c   1.000
_cell.angle_alpha   90.00
_cell.angle_beta   90.00
_cell.angle_gamma   90.00
#
_symmetry.space_group_name_H-M   'P 1'
#
loop_
_entity.id
_entity.type
_entity.pdbx_description
1 polymer ?
#
loop_
_entity_poly.entity_id
_entity_poly.type
_entity_poly.pdbx_seq_one_letter_code
_entity_poly.pdbx_strand_id
1 'polypeptide(L)'
;MWYSLIIILVLFIVAFIGFTGYTLAKDSNGSAWEQLSKIELNNQLQQLPPNPDTFQKPVGAMCYKVASPPERTEYICPVCGEMTLYPSYTSVSFAIGDIAYYRTLVKKITKIDVQLDESQFCQKCSPNAESRELCLIVKYDKDSKPHKTCNFSHDDLILLYEYSAGIKDHYSYNKRVPLSNFKTRLEELLGIKIKDK
;
A
#
# COMPACT_ATOMS: atom_id res chain seq x y z
N MET A 1 45.36 -30.59 38.09
CA MET A 1 44.58 -29.45 37.55
C MET A 1 44.94 -29.04 36.11
N TRP A 2 46.02 -29.56 35.51
CA TRP A 2 46.38 -29.25 34.10
C TRP A 2 45.56 -30.01 33.04
N TYR A 3 45.05 -31.20 33.36
CA TYR A 3 44.32 -32.03 32.40
C TYR A 3 43.01 -31.38 31.91
N SER A 4 42.31 -30.65 32.79
CA SER A 4 41.07 -29.96 32.42
C SER A 4 41.29 -28.79 31.46
N LEU A 5 42.43 -28.10 31.56
CA LEU A 5 42.81 -27.03 30.63
C LEU A 5 43.12 -27.57 29.23
N ILE A 6 43.77 -28.75 29.16
CA ILE A 6 44.10 -29.38 27.87
C ILE A 6 42.81 -29.81 27.13
N ILE A 7 41.83 -30.36 27.84
CA ILE A 7 40.56 -30.81 27.23
C ILE A 7 39.76 -29.62 26.67
N ILE A 8 39.71 -28.50 27.40
CA ILE A 8 39.02 -27.29 26.92
C ILE A 8 39.71 -26.74 25.67
N LEU A 9 41.05 -26.74 25.64
CA LEU A 9 41.82 -26.21 24.51
C LEU A 9 41.64 -27.07 23.25
N VAL A 10 41.59 -28.40 23.40
CA VAL A 10 41.28 -29.31 22.28
C VAL A 10 39.87 -29.10 21.73
N LEU A 11 38.87 -28.90 22.60
CA LEU A 11 37.50 -28.61 22.16
C LEU A 11 37.40 -27.28 21.39
N PHE A 12 38.12 -26.25 21.82
CA PHE A 12 38.16 -24.98 21.10
C PHE A 12 38.83 -25.12 19.72
N ILE A 13 39.91 -25.89 19.60
CA ILE A 13 40.58 -26.12 18.31
C ILE A 13 39.66 -26.88 17.35
N VAL A 14 38.96 -27.93 17.82
CA VAL A 14 38.03 -28.70 16.99
C VAL A 14 36.83 -27.84 16.54
N ALA A 15 36.30 -26.99 17.42
CA ALA A 15 35.23 -26.05 17.06
C ALA A 15 35.69 -25.01 16.03
N PHE A 16 36.93 -24.50 16.15
CA PHE A 16 37.47 -23.50 15.22
C PHE A 16 37.75 -24.08 13.83
N ILE A 17 38.33 -25.28 13.76
CA ILE A 17 38.57 -26.00 12.50
C ILE A 17 37.22 -26.37 11.84
N GLY A 18 36.26 -26.82 12.65
CA GLY A 18 34.90 -27.10 12.19
C GLY A 18 34.21 -25.88 11.58
N PHE A 19 34.35 -24.70 12.17
CA PHE A 19 33.72 -23.48 11.66
C PHE A 19 34.40 -22.91 10.41
N THR A 20 35.73 -23.05 10.27
CA THR A 20 36.43 -22.59 9.05
C THR A 20 36.10 -23.43 7.80
N GLY A 21 35.60 -24.66 7.96
CA GLY A 21 35.16 -25.50 6.85
C GLY A 21 33.80 -25.12 6.26
N TYR A 22 32.94 -24.43 7.01
CA TYR A 22 31.58 -24.11 6.58
C TYR A 22 31.43 -22.75 5.88
N THR A 23 32.44 -21.88 5.93
CA THR A 23 32.36 -20.53 5.32
C THR A 23 33.07 -20.39 3.98
N LEU A 24 33.51 -21.50 3.37
CA LEU A 24 34.15 -21.48 2.05
C LEU A 24 33.48 -22.43 1.04
N ALA A 25 32.15 -22.42 0.97
CA ALA A 25 31.49 -22.60 -0.32
C ALA A 25 31.71 -21.30 -1.11
N LYS A 26 32.90 -21.15 -1.69
CA LYS A 26 33.19 -20.15 -2.70
C LYS A 26 32.30 -20.49 -3.89
N ASP A 27 31.18 -19.79 -3.99
CA ASP A 27 30.28 -19.86 -5.13
C ASP A 27 31.10 -19.51 -6.38
N SER A 28 31.50 -20.52 -7.14
CA SER A 28 32.26 -20.36 -8.39
C SER A 28 31.39 -19.83 -9.52
N ASN A 29 30.11 -19.59 -9.26
CA ASN A 29 29.24 -18.84 -10.12
C ASN A 29 29.31 -17.37 -9.69
N GLY A 30 30.37 -16.69 -10.13
CA GLY A 30 30.28 -15.24 -10.31
C GLY A 30 28.96 -14.95 -11.01
N SER A 31 28.17 -14.02 -10.46
CA SER A 31 26.77 -13.89 -10.82
C SER A 31 26.66 -13.88 -12.34
N ALA A 32 25.86 -14.79 -12.92
CA ALA A 32 25.69 -14.91 -14.37
C ALA A 32 25.19 -13.59 -15.03
N TRP A 33 24.92 -12.59 -14.19
CA TRP A 33 24.43 -11.26 -14.49
C TRP A 33 25.53 -10.17 -14.48
N GLU A 34 26.73 -10.41 -13.95
CA GLU A 34 27.71 -9.33 -13.70
C GLU A 34 28.63 -8.96 -14.87
N GLN A 35 28.63 -9.66 -16.00
CA GLN A 35 29.51 -9.30 -17.12
C GLN A 35 28.91 -9.50 -18.52
N LEU A 36 27.58 -9.45 -18.67
CA LEU A 36 27.02 -9.34 -20.02
C LEU A 36 27.11 -7.88 -20.48
N SER A 37 28.15 -7.56 -21.26
CA SER A 37 28.29 -6.23 -21.87
C SER A 37 27.10 -5.94 -22.78
N LYS A 38 26.70 -4.67 -22.89
CA LYS A 38 25.60 -4.23 -23.77
C LYS A 38 25.78 -4.70 -25.23
N ILE A 39 27.03 -4.88 -25.64
CA ILE A 39 27.42 -5.39 -26.96
C ILE A 39 27.12 -6.88 -27.07
N GLU A 40 27.45 -7.67 -26.03
CA GLU A 40 27.14 -9.10 -25.96
C GLU A 40 25.62 -9.33 -26.06
N LEU A 41 24.85 -8.54 -25.29
CA LEU A 41 23.38 -8.64 -25.27
C LEU A 41 22.79 -8.31 -26.65
N ASN A 42 23.30 -7.26 -27.31
CA ASN A 42 22.87 -6.87 -28.65
C ASN A 42 23.22 -7.93 -29.70
N ASN A 43 24.39 -8.56 -29.60
CA ASN A 43 24.78 -9.64 -30.51
C ASN A 43 23.89 -10.86 -30.31
N GLN A 44 23.56 -11.22 -29.07
CA GLN A 44 22.61 -12.31 -28.78
C GLN A 44 21.20 -11.99 -29.31
N LEU A 45 20.74 -10.74 -29.16
CA LEU A 45 19.47 -10.27 -29.71
C LEU A 45 19.41 -10.35 -31.25
N GLN A 46 20.52 -10.05 -31.93
CA GLN A 46 20.61 -10.14 -33.39
C GLN A 46 20.68 -11.58 -33.90
N GLN A 47 21.13 -12.52 -33.06
CA GLN A 47 21.16 -13.95 -33.38
C GLN A 47 19.81 -14.64 -33.12
N LEU A 48 18.84 -13.96 -32.51
CA LEU A 48 17.51 -14.53 -32.37
C LEU A 48 16.87 -14.64 -33.76
N PRO A 49 16.33 -15.82 -34.12
CA PRO A 49 15.64 -15.98 -35.39
C PRO A 49 14.47 -14.99 -35.45
N PRO A 50 14.16 -14.41 -36.63
CA PRO A 50 12.96 -13.61 -36.80
C PRO A 50 11.79 -14.49 -36.40
N ASN A 51 11.04 -14.05 -35.39
CA ASN A 51 9.91 -14.79 -34.84
C ASN A 51 8.92 -15.04 -35.98
N PRO A 52 8.76 -16.28 -36.48
CA PRO A 52 7.64 -16.55 -37.36
C PRO A 52 6.39 -16.31 -36.51
N ASP A 53 5.36 -15.66 -37.05
CA ASP A 53 4.06 -15.33 -36.41
C ASP A 53 3.24 -16.55 -35.89
N THR A 54 3.92 -17.66 -35.60
CA THR A 54 3.40 -18.97 -35.23
C THR A 54 3.81 -19.40 -33.83
N PHE A 55 4.27 -18.48 -32.96
CA PHE A 55 4.37 -18.77 -31.53
C PHE A 55 2.96 -18.93 -30.93
N GLN A 56 2.35 -20.09 -31.16
CA GLN A 56 1.21 -20.55 -30.38
C GLN A 56 1.75 -20.85 -28.98
N LYS A 57 1.48 -19.93 -28.05
CA LYS A 57 1.77 -20.10 -26.63
C LYS A 57 1.26 -21.50 -26.23
N PRO A 58 2.10 -22.45 -25.80
CA PRO A 58 1.58 -23.73 -25.33
C PRO A 58 0.61 -23.39 -24.21
N VAL A 59 -0.64 -23.82 -24.37
CA VAL A 59 -1.62 -23.72 -23.28
C VAL A 59 -1.08 -24.59 -22.15
N GLY A 60 -0.42 -23.96 -21.19
CA GLY A 60 0.07 -24.64 -20.01
C GLY A 60 -1.08 -25.41 -19.39
N ALA A 61 -0.86 -26.67 -19.05
CA ALA A 61 -1.85 -27.44 -18.32
C ALA A 61 -2.19 -26.66 -17.04
N MET A 62 -3.41 -26.12 -16.96
CA MET A 62 -3.90 -25.43 -15.76
C MET A 62 -4.24 -26.51 -14.74
N CYS A 63 -3.23 -27.01 -14.02
CA CYS A 63 -3.40 -28.02 -12.96
C CYS A 63 -3.99 -27.44 -11.66
N TYR A 64 -4.44 -26.19 -11.68
CA TYR A 64 -5.14 -25.56 -10.57
C TYR A 64 -6.65 -25.60 -10.81
N LYS A 65 -7.41 -25.94 -9.77
CA LYS A 65 -8.85 -25.70 -9.77
C LYS A 65 -9.07 -24.20 -9.63
N VAL A 66 -9.99 -23.64 -10.42
CA VAL A 66 -10.42 -22.25 -10.23
C VAL A 66 -11.04 -22.14 -8.84
N ALA A 67 -10.40 -21.37 -7.97
CA ALA A 67 -10.93 -21.03 -6.66
C ALA A 67 -11.71 -19.72 -6.79
N SER A 68 -13.00 -19.74 -6.46
CA SER A 68 -13.78 -18.52 -6.35
C SER A 68 -13.25 -17.68 -5.19
N PRO A 69 -13.20 -16.33 -5.33
CA PRO A 69 -12.94 -15.45 -4.20
C PRO A 69 -13.91 -15.76 -3.06
N PRO A 70 -13.46 -15.66 -1.79
CA PRO A 70 -14.35 -15.87 -0.67
C PRO A 70 -15.47 -14.83 -0.65
N GLU A 71 -16.68 -15.22 -0.25
CA GLU A 71 -17.84 -14.31 -0.13
C GLU A 71 -17.76 -13.38 1.09
N ARG A 72 -16.56 -13.03 1.52
CA ARG A 72 -16.30 -12.15 2.66
C ARG A 72 -15.15 -11.20 2.36
N THR A 73 -15.22 -10.03 2.97
CA THR A 73 -14.18 -9.01 2.97
C THR A 73 -13.64 -8.88 4.39
N GLU A 74 -12.32 -8.77 4.49
CA GLU A 74 -11.61 -8.72 5.78
C GLU A 74 -11.15 -7.28 6.02
N TYR A 75 -11.42 -6.75 7.21
CA TYR A 75 -10.91 -5.46 7.66
C TYR A 75 -10.00 -5.67 8.87
N ILE A 76 -8.78 -5.14 8.81
CA ILE A 76 -7.84 -5.15 9.93
C ILE A 76 -7.80 -3.75 10.53
N CYS A 77 -8.19 -3.64 11.80
CA CYS A 77 -8.22 -2.37 12.51
C CYS A 77 -6.79 -1.82 12.71
N PRO A 78 -6.50 -0.57 12.30
CA PRO A 78 -5.17 0.02 12.49
C PRO A 78 -4.89 0.39 13.95
N VAL A 79 -5.93 0.46 14.80
CA VAL A 79 -5.80 0.85 16.22
C VAL A 79 -5.52 -0.35 17.10
N CYS A 80 -6.28 -1.45 16.95
CA CYS A 80 -6.17 -2.62 17.83
C CYS A 80 -5.65 -3.89 17.15
N GLY A 81 -5.48 -3.90 15.83
CA GLY A 81 -5.02 -5.06 15.06
C GLY A 81 -6.05 -6.17 14.86
N GLU A 82 -7.25 -6.05 15.45
CA GLU A 82 -8.30 -7.07 15.31
C GLU A 82 -8.85 -7.11 13.88
N MET A 83 -9.13 -8.33 13.41
CA MET A 83 -9.77 -8.57 12.13
C MET A 83 -11.28 -8.66 12.29
N THR A 84 -12.01 -7.84 11.54
CA THR A 84 -13.47 -7.96 11.38
C THR A 84 -13.79 -8.57 10.02
N LEU A 85 -14.64 -9.58 9.99
CA LEU A 85 -15.12 -10.21 8.75
C LEU A 85 -16.48 -9.62 8.35
N TYR A 86 -16.59 -9.22 7.09
CA TYR A 86 -17.80 -8.65 6.50
C TYR A 86 -18.30 -9.51 5.35
N PRO A 87 -19.61 -9.72 5.17
CA PRO A 87 -20.13 -10.38 3.97
C PRO A 87 -19.81 -9.56 2.71
N SER A 88 -19.37 -10.20 1.61
CA SER A 88 -18.95 -9.46 0.40
C SER A 88 -20.08 -8.63 -0.24
N TYR A 89 -21.33 -9.00 0.01
CA TYR A 89 -22.53 -8.30 -0.46
C TYR A 89 -23.01 -7.19 0.49
N THR A 90 -22.35 -6.96 1.64
CA THR A 90 -22.75 -5.84 2.49
C THR A 90 -22.50 -4.54 1.73
N SER A 91 -23.59 -3.81 1.48
CA SER A 91 -23.60 -2.44 0.96
C SER A 91 -23.06 -1.50 2.03
N VAL A 92 -21.80 -1.67 2.38
CA VAL A 92 -21.08 -0.65 3.15
C VAL A 92 -20.93 0.52 2.19
N SER A 93 -21.29 1.73 2.64
CA SER A 93 -21.28 2.96 1.80
C SER A 93 -19.92 3.19 1.12
N PHE A 94 -18.87 2.56 1.64
CA PHE A 94 -17.58 2.41 0.99
C PHE A 94 -17.21 0.93 0.92
N ALA A 95 -16.67 0.48 -0.22
CA ALA A 95 -16.08 -0.84 -0.28
C ALA A 95 -14.87 -0.86 0.66
N ILE A 96 -14.85 -1.79 1.62
CA ILE A 96 -13.75 -1.95 2.58
C ILE A 96 -12.39 -2.07 1.86
N GLY A 97 -12.38 -2.61 0.64
CA GLY A 97 -11.21 -2.66 -0.23
C GLY A 97 -10.60 -1.29 -0.56
N ASP A 98 -11.40 -0.23 -0.60
CA ASP A 98 -10.97 1.12 -0.96
C ASP A 98 -10.33 1.87 0.22
N ILE A 99 -10.49 1.40 1.46
CA ILE A 99 -9.95 2.09 2.65
C ILE A 99 -8.42 2.25 2.55
N ALA A 100 -7.71 1.22 2.10
CA ALA A 100 -6.26 1.29 1.93
C ALA A 100 -5.84 2.36 0.90
N TYR A 101 -6.65 2.51 -0.15
CA TYR A 101 -6.46 3.54 -1.16
C TYR A 101 -6.71 4.94 -0.57
N TYR A 102 -7.80 5.13 0.18
CA TYR A 102 -8.08 6.41 0.85
C TYR A 102 -7.00 6.79 1.87
N ARG A 103 -6.49 5.85 2.66
CA ARG A 103 -5.35 6.09 3.57
C ARG A 103 -4.15 6.65 2.82
N THR A 104 -3.90 6.14 1.62
CA THR A 104 -2.78 6.59 0.78
C THR A 104 -3.02 8.00 0.24
N LEU A 105 -4.26 8.33 -0.15
CA LEU A 105 -4.61 9.68 -0.61
C LEU A 105 -4.50 10.71 0.52
N VAL A 106 -5.03 10.40 1.71
CA VAL A 106 -4.96 11.29 2.86
C VAL A 106 -3.52 11.62 3.24
N LYS A 107 -2.60 10.64 3.17
CA LYS A 107 -1.16 10.87 3.39
C LYS A 107 -0.51 11.86 2.40
N LYS A 108 -1.09 12.07 1.22
CA LYS A 108 -0.57 13.05 0.25
C LYS A 108 -0.95 14.48 0.62
N ILE A 109 -1.96 14.67 1.47
CA ILE A 109 -2.42 15.96 1.94
C ILE A 109 -1.57 16.36 3.15
N THR A 110 -0.61 17.26 2.94
CA THR A 110 0.40 17.60 3.96
C THR A 110 0.28 19.00 4.54
N LYS A 111 -0.45 19.90 3.86
CA LYS A 111 -0.58 21.31 4.25
C LYS A 111 -1.77 21.59 5.17
N ILE A 112 -2.69 20.64 5.29
CA ILE A 112 -3.81 20.63 6.23
C ILE A 112 -3.82 19.26 6.93
N ASP A 113 -4.24 19.20 8.18
CA ASP A 113 -4.31 17.94 8.93
C ASP A 113 -5.60 17.21 8.54
N VAL A 114 -5.45 16.06 7.93
CA VAL A 114 -6.55 15.23 7.44
C VAL A 114 -6.33 13.81 7.92
N GLN A 115 -7.37 13.22 8.51
CA GLN A 115 -7.34 11.88 9.06
C GLN A 115 -8.59 11.12 8.64
N LEU A 116 -8.45 9.81 8.44
CA LEU A 116 -9.60 8.92 8.27
C LEU A 116 -10.02 8.40 9.64
N ASP A 117 -11.30 8.56 9.94
CA ASP A 117 -11.95 7.92 11.06
C ASP A 117 -12.59 6.62 10.58
N GLU A 118 -11.94 5.53 10.95
CA GLU A 118 -12.32 4.16 10.63
C GLU A 118 -12.88 3.41 11.85
N SER A 119 -13.22 4.13 12.91
CA SER A 119 -13.62 3.56 14.21
C SER A 119 -14.85 2.65 14.09
N GLN A 120 -15.77 2.95 13.17
CA GLN A 120 -17.01 2.19 12.96
C GLN A 120 -16.80 0.83 12.26
N PHE A 121 -15.62 0.54 11.71
CA PHE A 121 -15.31 -0.74 11.05
C PHE A 121 -14.73 -1.80 12.00
N CYS A 122 -14.35 -1.42 13.22
CA CYS A 122 -13.82 -2.39 14.16
C CYS A 122 -14.91 -2.80 15.16
N GLN A 123 -15.34 -4.06 15.13
CA GLN A 123 -16.33 -4.56 16.07
C GLN A 123 -15.82 -4.58 17.52
N LYS A 124 -14.50 -4.68 17.72
CA LYS A 124 -13.88 -4.62 19.04
C LYS A 124 -13.80 -3.19 19.59
N CYS A 125 -13.37 -2.22 18.78
CA CYS A 125 -13.27 -0.83 19.20
C CYS A 125 -14.64 -0.13 19.27
N SER A 126 -15.59 -0.56 18.43
CA SER A 126 -16.93 0.02 18.33
C SER A 126 -17.99 -1.09 18.25
N PRO A 127 -18.25 -1.83 19.34
CA PRO A 127 -19.15 -2.98 19.34
C PRO A 127 -20.61 -2.63 19.02
N ASN A 128 -21.02 -1.39 19.28
CA ASN A 128 -22.39 -0.91 19.09
C ASN A 128 -22.51 0.08 17.92
N ALA A 129 -21.65 -0.03 16.90
CA ALA A 129 -21.75 0.84 15.72
C ALA A 129 -23.07 0.59 14.97
N GLU A 130 -23.96 1.59 14.94
CA GLU A 130 -25.24 1.51 14.22
C GLU A 130 -25.03 1.55 12.70
N SER A 131 -24.06 2.33 12.24
CA SER A 131 -23.64 2.40 10.85
C SER A 131 -22.14 2.11 10.70
N ARG A 132 -21.73 1.77 9.47
CA ARG A 132 -20.34 1.46 9.09
C ARG A 132 -19.87 2.50 8.08
N GLU A 133 -19.70 3.71 8.57
CA GLU A 133 -19.32 4.86 7.76
C GLU A 133 -17.83 5.13 7.90
N LEU A 134 -17.23 5.50 6.77
CA LEU A 134 -15.89 6.08 6.75
C LEU A 134 -16.06 7.59 6.84
N CYS A 135 -15.43 8.20 7.84
CA CYS A 135 -15.48 9.65 7.99
C CYS A 135 -14.10 10.27 7.80
N LEU A 136 -14.12 11.52 7.35
CA LEU A 136 -12.96 12.37 7.28
C LEU A 136 -12.96 13.30 8.49
N ILE A 137 -11.83 13.41 9.17
CA ILE A 137 -11.59 14.43 10.19
C ILE A 137 -10.58 15.41 9.60
N VAL A 138 -10.99 16.68 9.46
CA VAL A 138 -10.16 17.74 8.89
C VAL A 138 -9.92 18.82 9.93
N LYS A 139 -8.67 19.24 10.05
CA LYS A 139 -8.25 20.37 10.86
C LYS A 139 -7.43 21.32 9.98
N TYR A 140 -8.06 22.43 9.60
CA TYR A 140 -7.52 23.37 8.62
C TYR A 140 -6.27 24.11 9.13
N ASP A 141 -6.30 24.56 10.38
CA ASP A 141 -5.18 25.20 11.06
C ASP A 141 -5.03 24.69 12.50
N LYS A 142 -3.93 25.06 13.18
CA LYS A 142 -3.62 24.57 14.53
C LYS A 142 -4.69 24.91 15.57
N ASP A 143 -5.42 26.00 15.38
CA ASP A 143 -6.39 26.56 16.33
C ASP A 143 -7.84 26.20 15.96
N SER A 144 -8.05 25.71 14.74
CA SER A 144 -9.33 25.28 14.23
C SER A 144 -9.81 24.02 14.93
N LYS A 145 -11.12 23.94 15.16
CA LYS A 145 -11.75 22.73 15.69
C LYS A 145 -11.76 21.66 14.60
N PRO A 146 -11.42 20.40 14.93
CA PRO A 146 -11.58 19.29 13.99
C PRO A 146 -13.03 19.22 13.49
N HIS A 147 -13.19 19.16 12.17
CA HIS A 147 -14.48 18.99 11.51
C HIS A 147 -14.59 17.55 10.98
N LYS A 148 -15.72 16.89 11.26
CA LYS A 148 -15.96 15.49 10.86
C LYS A 148 -17.03 15.41 9.78
N THR A 149 -16.72 14.72 8.68
CA THR A 149 -17.63 14.53 7.53
C THR A 149 -17.68 13.07 7.12
N CYS A 150 -18.85 12.41 7.18
CA CYS A 150 -19.00 10.96 6.95
C CYS A 150 -19.50 10.57 5.55
N ASN A 151 -19.86 11.54 4.73
CA ASN A 151 -20.34 11.32 3.36
C ASN A 151 -19.42 12.05 2.38
N PHE A 152 -18.20 11.54 2.22
CA PHE A 152 -17.22 12.07 1.27
C PHE A 152 -16.98 11.08 0.12
N SER A 153 -16.50 11.57 -1.01
CA SER A 153 -16.23 10.79 -2.21
C SER A 153 -14.72 10.75 -2.48
N HIS A 154 -14.32 9.93 -3.46
CA HIS A 154 -12.95 9.95 -3.94
C HIS A 154 -12.53 11.35 -4.43
N ASP A 155 -13.40 12.02 -5.19
CA ASP A 155 -13.16 13.36 -5.71
C ASP A 155 -12.95 14.37 -4.58
N ASP A 156 -13.63 14.23 -3.45
CA ASP A 156 -13.46 15.12 -2.30
C ASP A 156 -12.04 15.10 -1.73
N LEU A 157 -11.39 13.93 -1.67
CA LEU A 157 -9.99 13.84 -1.24
C LEU A 157 -9.04 14.48 -2.26
N ILE A 158 -9.35 14.37 -3.55
CA ILE A 158 -8.59 15.05 -4.62
C ILE A 158 -8.75 16.56 -4.48
N LEU A 159 -9.98 17.06 -4.28
CA LEU A 159 -10.27 18.47 -4.08
C LEU A 159 -9.51 19.03 -2.89
N LEU A 160 -9.49 18.31 -1.76
CA LEU A 160 -8.71 18.71 -0.57
C LEU A 160 -7.21 18.74 -0.85
N TYR A 161 -6.69 17.73 -1.55
CA TYR A 161 -5.29 17.72 -1.97
C TYR A 161 -4.97 18.93 -2.86
N GLU A 162 -5.72 19.15 -3.93
CA GLU A 162 -5.53 20.25 -4.89
C GLU A 162 -5.63 21.61 -4.20
N TYR A 163 -6.66 21.80 -3.37
CA TYR A 163 -6.85 23.01 -2.58
C TYR A 163 -5.65 23.26 -1.66
N SER A 164 -5.24 22.24 -0.89
CA SER A 164 -4.09 22.36 0.00
C SER A 164 -2.82 22.68 -0.79
N ALA A 165 -2.62 22.05 -1.95
CA ALA A 165 -1.46 22.26 -2.80
C ALA A 165 -1.44 23.67 -3.44
N GLY A 166 -2.58 24.35 -3.53
CA GLY A 166 -2.73 25.63 -4.23
C GLY A 166 -2.96 25.49 -5.73
N ILE A 167 -3.42 24.30 -6.16
CA ILE A 167 -3.79 24.02 -7.55
C ILE A 167 -5.14 24.68 -7.83
N LYS A 168 -5.27 25.35 -8.99
CA LYS A 168 -6.47 26.13 -9.32
C LYS A 168 -7.50 25.38 -10.16
N ASP A 169 -7.08 24.29 -10.79
CA ASP A 169 -7.92 23.49 -11.68
C ASP A 169 -8.08 22.08 -11.09
N HIS A 170 -9.30 21.57 -11.13
CA HIS A 170 -9.64 20.19 -10.81
C HIS A 170 -9.85 19.40 -12.09
N TYR A 171 -9.30 18.18 -12.15
CA TYR A 171 -9.49 17.29 -13.30
C TYR A 171 -10.65 16.32 -13.04
N SER A 172 -11.78 16.55 -13.72
CA SER A 172 -13.00 15.76 -13.57
C SER A 172 -13.48 15.24 -14.93
N TYR A 173 -13.72 13.93 -15.05
CA TYR A 173 -14.26 13.28 -16.26
C TYR A 173 -13.65 13.78 -17.59
N ASN A 174 -12.32 13.83 -17.65
CA ASN A 174 -11.52 14.28 -18.80
C ASN A 174 -11.59 15.78 -19.13
N LYS A 175 -12.09 16.61 -18.22
CA LYS A 175 -12.11 18.06 -18.36
C LYS A 175 -11.41 18.72 -17.17
N ARG A 176 -10.71 19.81 -17.44
CA ARG A 176 -10.23 20.71 -16.39
C ARG A 176 -11.32 21.73 -16.10
N VAL A 177 -11.72 21.79 -14.83
CA VAL A 177 -12.70 22.75 -14.33
C VAL A 177 -12.05 23.56 -13.22
N PRO A 178 -12.35 24.87 -13.09
CA PRO A 178 -11.83 25.66 -11.99
C PRO A 178 -12.22 25.08 -10.64
N LEU A 179 -11.26 24.97 -9.71
CA LEU A 179 -11.48 24.48 -8.35
C LEU A 179 -12.50 25.35 -7.60
N SER A 180 -12.62 26.64 -7.95
CA SER A 180 -13.63 27.56 -7.42
C SER A 180 -15.06 27.08 -7.61
N ASN A 181 -15.34 26.25 -8.62
CA ASN A 181 -16.67 25.67 -8.85
C ASN A 181 -17.09 24.73 -7.71
N PHE A 182 -16.13 24.23 -6.93
CA PHE A 182 -16.34 23.32 -5.81
C PHE A 182 -16.24 24.04 -4.44
N LYS A 183 -16.32 25.38 -4.42
CA LYS A 183 -16.18 26.17 -3.19
C LYS A 183 -17.09 25.67 -2.07
N THR A 184 -18.39 25.51 -2.33
CA THR A 184 -19.36 25.04 -1.33
C THR A 184 -18.94 23.70 -0.74
N ARG A 185 -18.50 22.77 -1.59
CA ARG A 185 -18.08 21.44 -1.16
C ARG A 185 -16.79 21.49 -0.34
N LEU A 186 -15.82 22.31 -0.74
CA LEU A 186 -14.60 22.52 0.04
C LEU A 186 -14.90 23.14 1.41
N GLU A 187 -15.83 24.09 1.49
CA GLU A 187 -16.25 24.67 2.78
C GLU A 187 -16.90 23.63 3.70
N GLU A 188 -17.71 22.73 3.16
CA GLU A 188 -18.28 21.60 3.90
C GLU A 188 -17.18 20.66 4.42
N LEU A 189 -16.23 20.27 3.57
CA LEU A 189 -15.16 19.34 3.96
C LEU A 189 -14.20 19.96 4.99
N LEU A 190 -13.90 21.24 4.86
CA LEU A 190 -12.98 21.95 5.76
C LEU A 190 -13.67 22.45 7.04
N GLY A 191 -15.00 22.54 7.05
CA GLY A 191 -15.77 23.11 8.16
C GLY A 191 -15.59 24.63 8.35
N ILE A 192 -15.14 25.35 7.32
CA ILE A 192 -14.87 26.80 7.37
C ILE A 192 -15.40 27.51 6.11
N LYS A 193 -15.59 28.82 6.20
CA LYS A 193 -15.88 29.66 5.03
C LYS A 193 -14.59 30.13 4.36
N ILE A 194 -14.48 29.87 3.06
CA ILE A 194 -13.32 30.29 2.27
C ILE A 194 -13.56 31.74 1.83
N LYS A 195 -12.71 32.65 2.30
CA LYS A 195 -12.72 34.04 1.83
C LYS A 195 -12.25 34.08 0.38
N ASP A 196 -13.02 34.73 -0.48
CA ASP A 196 -12.57 35.00 -1.85
C ASP A 196 -11.34 35.91 -1.76
N LYS A 197 -10.24 35.46 -2.37
CA LYS A 197 -9.02 36.24 -2.53
C LYS A 197 -9.05 37.00 -3.84
#